data_AF-A0A940Q200-F1
#
_entry.id   AF-A0A940Q200-F1
#
_cell.length_a   1.000
_cell.length_b   1.000
_cell.length_c   1.000
_cell.angle_alpha   90.00
_cell.angle_beta   90.00
_cell.angle_gamma   90.00
#
_symmetry.space_group_name_H-M   'P 1'
#
loop_
_entity.id
_entity.type
_entity.pdbx_description
1 polymer ?
#
loop_
_entity_poly.entity_id
_entity_poly.type
_entity_poly.pdbx_seq_one_letter_code
_entity_poly.pdbx_strand_id
1 'polypeptide(L)' 'PIYADIFGTIPIAEALLAKGALLGVVLSFMMAVTTLSFPSLIMLRKALKPKLLTIFIAICIVGIILVGYCINLIQPFIM' A
#
# COMPACT_ATOMS: atom_id res chain seq x y z
N PRO A 1 -10.98 -14.16 -7.92
CA PRO A 1 -9.95 -13.12 -8.14
C PRO A 1 -8.77 -13.30 -7.18
N ILE A 2 -7.58 -13.64 -7.71
CA ILE A 2 -6.39 -13.92 -6.89
C ILE A 2 -5.49 -12.66 -6.76
N TYR A 3 -5.65 -11.67 -7.63
CA TYR A 3 -4.95 -10.38 -7.57
C TYR A 3 -5.73 -9.41 -6.69
N ALA A 4 -5.08 -8.90 -5.65
CA ALA A 4 -5.64 -7.81 -4.88
C ALA A 4 -5.50 -6.54 -5.73
N ASP A 5 -6.63 -5.94 -6.05
CA ASP A 5 -6.73 -4.81 -6.98
C ASP A 5 -7.36 -3.61 -6.26
N ILE A 6 -7.10 -2.40 -6.75
CA ILE A 6 -7.48 -1.17 -6.06
C ILE A 6 -9.00 -1.11 -5.84
N PHE A 7 -9.79 -1.58 -6.81
CA PHE A 7 -11.25 -1.63 -6.73
C PHE A 7 -11.76 -2.52 -5.60
N GLY A 8 -11.04 -3.60 -5.26
CA GLY A 8 -11.38 -4.45 -4.11
C GLY A 8 -11.06 -3.78 -2.77
N THR A 9 -10.15 -2.80 -2.77
CA THR A 9 -9.76 -2.05 -1.57
C THR A 9 -10.59 -0.81 -1.30
N ILE A 10 -11.29 -0.26 -2.32
CA ILE A 10 -12.17 0.91 -2.16
C ILE A 10 -13.21 0.73 -1.03
N PRO A 11 -14.03 -0.33 -0.97
CA PRO A 11 -15.02 -0.46 0.09
C PRO A 11 -14.38 -0.61 1.48
N ILE A 12 -13.18 -1.20 1.56
CA ILE A 12 -12.42 -1.32 2.81
C ILE A 12 -11.86 0.06 3.23
N ALA A 13 -11.37 0.82 2.26
CA ALA A 13 -10.85 2.17 2.45
C ALA A 13 -11.96 3.12 2.95
N GLU A 14 -13.14 3.07 2.34
CA GLU A 14 -14.32 3.83 2.77
C GLU A 14 -14.76 3.45 4.19
N ALA A 15 -14.81 2.15 4.49
CA ALA A 15 -15.14 1.67 5.82
C ALA A 15 -14.12 2.12 6.89
N LEU A 16 -12.82 2.12 6.55
CA LEU A 16 -11.75 2.60 7.45
C LEU A 16 -11.87 4.10 7.68
N LEU A 17 -12.09 4.88 6.62
CA LEU A 17 -12.26 6.33 6.72
C LEU A 17 -13.51 6.68 7.55
N ALA A 18 -14.63 5.97 7.33
CA ALA A 18 -15.86 6.14 8.10
C ALA A 18 -15.71 5.78 9.59
N LYS A 19 -14.76 4.90 9.92
CA LYS A 19 -14.39 4.57 11.31
C LYS A 19 -13.39 5.54 11.95
N GLY A 20 -13.02 6.63 11.26
CA GLY A 20 -12.11 7.66 11.76
C GLY A 20 -10.63 7.36 11.53
N ALA A 21 -10.29 6.45 10.62
CA ALA A 21 -8.90 6.32 10.18
C ALA A 21 -8.43 7.59 9.47
N LEU A 22 -7.15 7.93 9.65
CA LEU A 22 -6.54 9.06 8.94
C LEU A 22 -6.39 8.75 7.44
N LEU A 23 -6.46 9.76 6.59
CA LEU A 23 -6.30 9.64 5.13
C LEU A 23 -4.99 8.96 4.76
N GLY A 24 -3.88 9.30 5.42
CA GLY A 24 -2.59 8.69 5.14
C GLY A 24 -2.55 7.19 5.46
N VAL A 25 -3.29 6.75 6.49
CA VAL A 25 -3.41 5.32 6.83
C VAL A 25 -4.19 4.57 5.74
N VAL A 26 -5.31 5.14 5.29
CA VAL A 26 -6.15 4.56 4.24
C VAL A 26 -5.39 4.46 2.91
N LEU A 27 -4.68 5.52 2.52
CA LEU A 27 -3.86 5.54 1.30
C LEU A 27 -2.69 4.56 1.38
N SER A 28 -2.02 4.48 2.53
CA SER A 28 -0.92 3.53 2.73
C SER A 28 -1.39 2.08 2.61
N PHE A 29 -2.59 1.78 3.14
CA PHE A 29 -3.21 0.47 3.00
C PHE A 29 -3.46 0.13 1.53
N MET A 30 -4.10 1.02 0.78
CA MET A 30 -4.39 0.79 -0.64
C MET A 30 -3.11 0.60 -1.47
N MET A 31 -2.10 1.45 -1.25
CA MET A 31 -0.80 1.33 -1.91
C MET A 31 -0.11 0.00 -1.58
N ALA A 32 -0.12 -0.43 -0.32
CA ALA A 32 0.46 -1.71 0.07
C ALA A 32 -0.22 -2.89 -0.63
N VAL A 33 -1.55 -2.88 -0.71
CA VAL A 33 -2.31 -3.95 -1.35
C VAL A 33 -2.00 -4.05 -2.85
N THR A 34 -1.90 -2.93 -3.56
CA THR A 34 -1.55 -2.92 -4.99
C THR A 34 -0.10 -3.32 -5.22
N THR A 35 0.84 -2.78 -4.44
CA THR A 35 2.29 -2.91 -4.69
C THR A 35 2.86 -4.26 -4.22
N LEU A 36 2.31 -4.83 -3.14
CA LEU A 36 2.81 -6.04 -2.48
C LEU A 36 1.85 -7.22 -2.62
N SER A 37 1.00 -7.23 -3.65
CA SER A 37 0.05 -8.32 -3.86
C SER A 37 0.78 -9.66 -4.03
N PHE A 38 0.35 -10.69 -3.29
CA PHE A 38 0.96 -12.02 -3.29
C PHE A 38 1.24 -12.61 -4.69
N PRO A 39 0.28 -12.61 -5.65
CA PRO A 39 0.55 -13.14 -6.97
C PRO A 39 1.56 -12.31 -7.78
N SER A 40 1.58 -10.98 -7.62
CA SER A 40 2.58 -10.13 -8.31
C SER A 40 4.00 -10.42 -7.81
N LEU A 41 4.18 -10.63 -6.51
CA LEU A 41 5.48 -11.00 -5.93
C LEU A 41 5.94 -12.39 -6.42
N ILE A 42 5.03 -13.35 -6.57
CA ILE A 42 5.35 -14.68 -7.14
C ILE A 42 5.76 -14.55 -8.61
N MET A 43 5.05 -13.74 -9.40
CA MET A 43 5.42 -13.45 -10.78
C MET A 43 6.78 -12.75 -10.87
N LEU A 44 7.02 -11.76 -10.02
CA LEU A 44 8.27 -10.99 -9.98
C LEU A 44 9.45 -11.86 -9.53
N ARG A 45 9.23 -12.84 -8.64
CA ARG A 45 10.24 -13.83 -8.24
C ARG A 45 10.70 -14.73 -9.38
N LYS A 46 9.88 -14.93 -10.42
CA LYS A 46 10.31 -15.65 -11.64
C LYS A 46 11.20 -14.80 -12.55
N ALA A 47 11.04 -13.47 -12.53
CA ALA A 47 11.78 -12.54 -13.38
C ALA A 47 13.03 -11.95 -12.70
N LEU A 48 13.01 -11.76 -11.39
CA LEU A 48 14.07 -11.15 -10.60
C LEU A 48 14.76 -12.16 -9.67
N LYS A 49 16.05 -11.95 -9.42
CA LYS A 49 16.79 -12.73 -8.40
C LYS A 49 16.14 -12.51 -7.02
N PRO A 50 16.06 -13.53 -6.16
CA PRO A 50 15.39 -13.40 -4.85
C PRO A 50 15.99 -12.30 -3.97
N LYS A 51 17.30 -12.04 -4.08
CA LYS A 51 17.97 -10.94 -3.39
C LYS A 51 17.45 -9.56 -3.80
N LEU A 52 17.15 -9.35 -5.10
CA LEU A 52 16.59 -8.09 -5.60
C LEU A 52 15.13 -7.91 -5.19
N LEU A 53 14.36 -9.01 -5.15
CA LEU A 53 12.97 -8.98 -4.73
C LEU A 53 12.84 -8.51 -3.27
N THR A 54 13.71 -9.00 -2.38
CA THR A 54 13.72 -8.54 -0.98
C THR A 54 14.01 -7.05 -0.86
N ILE A 55 14.97 -6.53 -1.64
CA ILE A 55 15.29 -5.10 -1.66
C ILE A 55 14.11 -4.28 -2.18
N PHE A 56 13.45 -4.73 -3.26
CA PHE A 56 12.25 -4.09 -3.80
C PHE A 56 11.14 -3.98 -2.74
N ILE A 57 10.82 -5.09 -2.07
CA ILE A 57 9.81 -5.11 -1.00
C ILE A 57 10.20 -4.13 0.12
N ALA A 58 11.46 -4.14 0.55
CA ALA A 58 11.93 -3.24 1.61
C ALA A 58 11.76 -1.76 1.23
N ILE A 59 12.15 -1.38 0.01
CA ILE A 59 12.01 -0.01 -0.50
C ILE A 59 10.53 0.39 -0.58
N CYS A 60 9.67 -0.49 -1.10
CA CYS A 60 8.23 -0.24 -1.16
C CYS A 60 7.63 -0.02 0.23
N ILE A 61 7.96 -0.88 1.20
CA ILE A 61 7.46 -0.75 2.58
C ILE A 61 7.90 0.60 3.17
N VAL A 62 9.18 0.95 3.05
CA VAL A 62 9.70 2.22 3.57
C VAL A 62 9.03 3.42 2.88
N GLY A 63 8.85 3.36 1.56
CA GLY A 63 8.19 4.41 0.80
C GLY A 63 6.72 4.59 1.19
N ILE A 64 5.97 3.48 1.35
CA ILE A 64 4.57 3.51 1.78
C ILE A 64 4.44 4.13 3.17
N ILE A 65 5.30 3.72 4.12
CA ILE A 65 5.30 4.26 5.48
C ILE A 65 5.58 5.78 5.45
N LEU A 66 6.62 6.21 4.72
CA LEU A 66 6.96 7.62 4.58
C LEU A 66 5.81 8.44 4.01
N VAL A 67 5.21 7.99 2.91
CA VAL A 67 4.07 8.67 2.27
C VAL A 67 2.88 8.74 3.22
N GLY A 68 2.57 7.66 3.93
CA GLY A 68 1.50 7.62 4.92
C GLY A 68 1.66 8.65 6.02
N TYR A 69 2.85 8.73 6.61
CA TYR A 69 3.17 9.74 7.63
C TYR A 69 3.13 11.16 7.06
N CYS A 70 3.71 11.39 5.87
CA CYS A 70 3.66 12.70 5.23
C CYS A 70 2.22 13.16 5.00
N ILE A 71 1.34 12.30 4.48
CA ILE A 71 -0.07 12.63 4.29
C ILE A 71 -0.75 12.91 5.64
N ASN A 72 -0.51 12.09 6.67
CA ASN A 72 -1.10 12.33 7.99
C ASN A 72 -0.66 13.66 8.61
N LEU A 73 0.59 14.08 8.37
CA LEU A 73 1.12 15.37 8.82
C LEU A 73 0.52 16.56 8.05
N ILE A 74 0.23 16.38 6.76
CA ILE A 74 -0.35 17.42 5.90
C ILE A 74 -1.88 17.47 6.04
N GLN A 75 -2.53 16.38 6.43
CA GLN A 75 -3.98 16.30 6.63
C GLN A 75 -4.58 17.46 7.43
N PRO A 76 -4.04 17.87 8.60
CA PRO A 76 -4.57 19.03 9.35
C PRO A 76 -4.39 20.38 8.66
N PHE A 77 -3.60 20.47 7.58
CA PHE A 77 -3.49 21.66 6.74
C PHE A 77 -4.49 21.64 5.56
N ILE A 78 -5.00 20.46 5.18
CA ILE A 78 -5.92 20.26 4.05
C ILE A 78 -7.38 20.33 4.48
N MET A 79 -7.67 19.93 5.72
CA MET A 79 -9.01 19.90 6.31
C MET A 79 -9.14 20.92 7.43
#